data_AF-A0A7X2XH13-F1
#
_entry.id   AF-A0A7X2XH13-F1
#
_cell.length_a   1.000
_cell.length_b   1.000
_cell.length_c   1.000
_cell.angle_alpha   90.00
_cell.angle_beta   90.00
_cell.angle_gamma   90.00
#
_symmetry.space_group_name_H-M   'P 1'
#
loop_
_entity.id
_entity.type
_entity.pdbx_description
1 polymer ?
#
loop_
_entity_poly.entity_id
_entity_poly.type
_entity_poly.pdbx_seq_one_letter_code
_entity_poly.pdbx_strand_id
1 'polypeptide(L)'
;MKFIEAVIFSLSVLIAAQGFAAEESGSGMDWQISVQPQQTAAEKEAARWTEVMENSTGRYYIAKDSVFMTRGAFGDKDRNILQAEVKTVFMNEDLKKHLDTKVFAQKLKDGDSVESCTQVLLFNLRAKQYRELHSVVYSKGGAVLQSSDKKSEWKPVPEHSFAEIMLEILTHIPASQLRLEGEE
;
A
#
# COMPACT_ATOMS: atom_id res chain seq x y z
N MET A 1 -28.86 -12.29 -56.51
CA MET A 1 -29.46 -12.98 -55.34
C MET A 1 -28.93 -12.32 -54.09
N LYS A 2 -29.84 -11.83 -53.23
CA LYS A 2 -29.80 -11.64 -51.76
C LYS A 2 -28.39 -11.67 -51.09
N PHE A 3 -27.95 -10.75 -50.22
CA PHE A 3 -28.60 -10.20 -49.02
C PHE A 3 -27.83 -8.92 -48.57
N ILE A 4 -28.54 -7.80 -48.35
CA ILE A 4 -28.78 -7.10 -47.07
C ILE A 4 -27.56 -6.40 -46.44
N GLU A 5 -27.58 -5.07 -46.60
CA GLU A 5 -27.34 -3.98 -45.62
C GLU A 5 -26.55 -4.26 -44.33
N ALA A 6 -25.50 -3.46 -44.09
CA ALA A 6 -25.33 -2.67 -42.85
C ALA A 6 -24.10 -1.73 -42.95
N VAL A 7 -24.37 -0.42 -42.96
CA VAL A 7 -23.55 0.69 -42.42
C VAL A 7 -22.10 0.79 -42.95
N ILE A 8 -21.79 1.39 -44.11
CA ILE A 8 -21.93 2.79 -44.54
C ILE A 8 -21.49 3.85 -43.50
N PHE A 9 -20.44 4.57 -43.92
CA PHE A 9 -20.04 5.95 -43.62
C PHE A 9 -18.83 6.12 -42.70
N SER A 10 -17.60 6.04 -43.22
CA SER A 10 -16.89 7.11 -43.96
C SER A 10 -16.84 8.44 -43.22
N LEU A 11 -15.64 8.84 -42.79
CA LEU A 11 -15.03 10.05 -43.34
C LEU A 11 -13.51 10.01 -43.16
N SER A 12 -12.84 9.69 -44.25
CA SER A 12 -11.44 10.01 -44.51
C SER A 12 -11.27 11.51 -44.78
N VAL A 13 -10.01 11.94 -44.92
CA VAL A 13 -9.52 13.20 -45.54
C VAL A 13 -9.40 14.37 -44.54
N LEU A 14 -8.32 15.14 -44.46
CA LEU A 14 -6.88 15.16 -44.81
C LEU A 14 -6.48 16.62 -44.50
N ILE A 15 -5.26 16.85 -43.97
CA ILE A 15 -4.43 18.07 -44.23
C ILE A 15 -5.01 19.39 -43.64
N ALA A 16 -4.31 20.42 -43.18
CA ALA A 16 -2.93 20.85 -43.19
C ALA A 16 -2.70 21.73 -41.94
N ALA A 17 -1.42 21.98 -41.72
CA ALA A 17 -0.83 22.85 -40.72
C ALA A 17 -1.27 24.33 -40.75
N GLN A 18 -0.81 25.01 -39.69
CA GLN A 18 -0.50 26.44 -39.55
C GLN A 18 -1.63 27.36 -39.11
N GLY A 19 -1.31 28.23 -38.14
CA GLY A 19 -2.04 29.48 -37.96
C GLY A 19 -2.10 29.95 -36.52
N PHE A 20 -1.38 31.03 -36.23
CA PHE A 20 -1.32 31.74 -34.96
C PHE A 20 -2.64 32.41 -34.55
N ALA A 21 -2.77 32.58 -33.23
CA ALA A 21 -3.26 33.75 -32.49
C ALA A 21 -4.69 34.31 -32.70
N ALA A 22 -5.34 34.57 -31.55
CA ALA A 22 -6.15 35.75 -31.14
C ALA A 22 -7.19 36.29 -32.15
N GLU A 23 -8.45 36.58 -31.87
CA GLU A 23 -9.30 37.01 -30.74
C GLU A 23 -10.72 36.42 -31.07
N GLU A 24 -11.83 36.52 -30.34
CA GLU A 24 -12.34 37.42 -29.32
C GLU A 24 -13.53 36.71 -28.65
N SER A 25 -13.87 37.19 -27.46
CA SER A 25 -14.95 36.77 -26.58
C SER A 25 -16.34 36.64 -27.21
N GLY A 26 -17.07 35.59 -26.82
CA GLY A 26 -18.52 35.48 -27.05
C GLY A 26 -19.16 34.28 -26.37
N SER A 27 -19.54 34.44 -25.10
CA SER A 27 -20.63 33.70 -24.42
C SER A 27 -20.71 32.18 -24.69
N GLY A 28 -19.68 31.43 -24.28
CA GLY A 28 -19.69 29.97 -24.28
C GLY A 28 -19.96 29.45 -22.89
N MET A 29 -21.09 28.75 -22.71
CA MET A 29 -21.43 27.84 -21.60
C MET A 29 -20.34 27.66 -20.54
N ASP A 30 -20.64 28.04 -19.28
CA ASP A 30 -19.89 27.63 -18.09
C ASP A 30 -19.88 26.10 -18.00
N TRP A 31 -18.97 25.45 -18.72
CA TRP A 31 -18.58 24.10 -18.40
C TRP A 31 -17.81 24.22 -17.09
N GLN A 32 -18.48 23.96 -15.97
CA GLN A 32 -17.75 23.50 -14.81
C GLN A 32 -17.33 22.07 -15.12
N ILE A 33 -16.12 21.89 -15.68
CA ILE A 33 -15.43 20.60 -15.56
C ILE A 33 -15.36 20.38 -14.06
N SER A 34 -16.22 19.49 -13.56
CA SER A 34 -16.13 18.99 -12.20
C SER A 34 -14.77 18.32 -12.11
N VAL A 35 -13.78 19.09 -11.67
CA VAL A 35 -12.46 18.57 -11.35
C VAL A 35 -12.74 17.67 -10.16
N GLN A 36 -12.75 16.36 -10.41
CA GLN A 36 -12.89 15.38 -9.35
C GLN A 36 -11.87 15.74 -8.27
N PRO A 37 -12.29 15.97 -7.01
CA PRO A 37 -11.37 16.41 -5.97
C PRO A 37 -10.23 15.41 -5.92
N GLN A 38 -9.01 15.90 -6.21
CA GLN A 38 -7.83 15.06 -6.15
C GLN A 38 -7.69 14.63 -4.69
N GLN A 39 -7.73 13.32 -4.43
CA GLN A 39 -7.63 12.79 -3.07
C GLN A 39 -6.43 13.40 -2.35
N THR A 40 -6.65 13.86 -1.13
CA THR A 40 -5.60 14.37 -0.24
C THR A 40 -4.59 13.27 0.07
N ALA A 41 -3.38 13.64 0.48
CA ALA A 41 -2.35 12.66 0.85
C ALA A 41 -2.82 11.70 1.96
N ALA A 42 -3.60 12.20 2.92
CA ALA A 42 -4.18 11.39 3.99
C ALA A 42 -5.23 10.38 3.48
N GLU A 43 -6.05 10.78 2.50
CA GLU A 43 -7.03 9.87 1.89
C GLU A 43 -6.37 8.79 1.04
N LYS A 44 -5.31 9.15 0.30
CA LYS A 44 -4.50 8.17 -0.44
C LYS A 44 -3.84 7.16 0.49
N GLU A 45 -3.26 7.66 1.59
CA GLU A 45 -2.65 6.82 2.61
C GLU A 45 -3.68 5.89 3.29
N ALA A 46 -4.90 6.38 3.56
CA ALA A 46 -5.96 5.54 4.10
C ALA A 46 -6.40 4.46 3.09
N ALA A 47 -6.45 4.79 1.80
CA ALA A 47 -6.89 3.90 0.73
C ALA A 47 -5.90 2.77 0.39
N ARG A 48 -4.60 2.89 0.76
CA ARG A 48 -3.60 1.86 0.42
C ARG A 48 -3.71 0.58 1.26
N TRP A 49 -4.31 0.69 2.44
CA TRP A 49 -4.41 -0.41 3.39
C TRP A 49 -5.59 -1.34 3.08
N THR A 50 -5.31 -2.62 2.91
CA THR A 50 -6.32 -3.67 2.85
C THR A 50 -6.31 -4.46 4.15
N GLU A 51 -7.47 -4.59 4.81
CA GLU A 51 -7.59 -5.43 6.00
C GLU A 51 -7.42 -6.90 5.64
N VAL A 52 -6.65 -7.62 6.46
CA VAL A 52 -6.33 -9.05 6.27
C VAL A 52 -7.03 -9.90 7.31
N MET A 53 -6.94 -9.49 8.58
CA MET A 53 -7.57 -10.20 9.69
C MET A 53 -7.74 -9.32 10.92
N GLU A 54 -8.56 -9.78 11.85
CA GLU A 54 -8.71 -9.22 13.19
C GLU A 54 -8.50 -10.35 14.22
N ASN A 55 -7.83 -10.03 15.34
CA ASN A 55 -7.78 -10.90 16.50
C ASN A 55 -7.83 -10.09 17.81
N SER A 56 -7.70 -10.78 18.94
CA SER A 56 -7.74 -10.17 20.27
C SER A 56 -6.67 -9.12 20.54
N THR A 57 -5.62 -9.04 19.72
CA THR A 57 -4.56 -8.00 19.80
C THR A 57 -4.96 -6.76 19.00
N GLY A 58 -5.51 -6.93 17.80
CA GLY A 58 -5.80 -5.83 16.89
C GLY A 58 -6.25 -6.25 15.50
N ARG A 59 -6.47 -5.24 14.65
CA ARG A 59 -6.70 -5.39 13.21
C ARG A 59 -5.39 -5.29 12.45
N TYR A 60 -5.22 -6.15 11.45
CA TYR A 60 -4.03 -6.24 10.64
C TYR A 60 -4.34 -5.89 9.20
N TYR A 61 -3.48 -5.08 8.61
CA TYR A 61 -3.60 -4.56 7.26
C TYR A 61 -2.32 -4.82 6.48
N ILE A 62 -2.45 -4.93 5.16
CA ILE A 62 -1.35 -4.94 4.20
C ILE A 62 -1.47 -3.74 3.26
N ALA A 63 -0.36 -3.08 2.95
CA ALA A 63 -0.29 -2.13 1.85
C ALA A 63 0.05 -2.89 0.57
N LYS A 64 -0.94 -3.15 -0.29
CA LYS A 64 -0.74 -4.02 -1.48
C LYS A 64 0.27 -3.46 -2.49
N ASP A 65 0.35 -2.15 -2.57
CA ASP A 65 1.31 -1.40 -3.39
C ASP A 65 2.75 -1.49 -2.87
N SER A 66 2.94 -1.88 -1.62
CA SER A 66 4.26 -2.12 -1.00
C SER A 66 4.82 -3.52 -1.24
N VAL A 67 4.11 -4.37 -1.99
CA VAL A 67 4.53 -5.76 -2.24
C VAL A 67 5.44 -5.83 -3.46
N PHE A 68 6.71 -6.17 -3.24
CA PHE A 68 7.69 -6.27 -4.31
C PHE A 68 8.70 -7.38 -4.08
N MET A 69 9.33 -7.81 -5.17
CA MET A 69 10.43 -8.76 -5.15
C MET A 69 11.73 -8.08 -4.73
N THR A 70 12.41 -8.67 -3.76
CA THR A 70 13.73 -8.17 -3.33
C THR A 70 14.82 -8.51 -4.35
N ARG A 71 15.87 -7.69 -4.37
CA ARG A 71 17.10 -8.01 -5.13
C ARG A 71 17.99 -8.93 -4.29
N GLY A 72 18.46 -10.02 -4.90
CA GLY A 72 19.51 -10.86 -4.33
C GLY A 72 20.84 -10.12 -4.23
N ALA A 73 21.80 -10.72 -3.51
CA ALA A 73 23.11 -10.12 -3.25
C ALA A 73 23.89 -9.71 -4.51
N PHE A 74 23.59 -10.33 -5.66
CA PHE A 74 24.23 -10.07 -6.95
C PHE A 74 23.35 -9.25 -7.92
N GLY A 75 22.24 -8.69 -7.43
CA GLY A 75 21.27 -7.96 -8.24
C GLY A 75 20.25 -8.85 -8.97
N ASP A 76 20.37 -10.17 -8.85
CA ASP A 76 19.43 -11.12 -9.42
C ASP A 76 18.07 -11.07 -8.73
N LYS A 77 17.01 -11.33 -9.49
CA LYS A 77 15.64 -11.36 -8.97
C LYS A 77 15.45 -12.57 -8.06
N ASP A 78 15.36 -12.39 -6.73
CA ASP A 78 14.92 -13.50 -5.86
C ASP A 78 13.40 -13.54 -5.82
N ARG A 79 12.82 -14.34 -6.71
CA ARG A 79 11.36 -14.59 -6.81
C ARG A 79 10.78 -15.25 -5.56
N ASN A 80 11.61 -15.76 -4.65
CA ASN A 80 11.14 -16.41 -3.43
C ASN A 80 11.11 -15.46 -2.23
N ILE A 81 11.70 -14.26 -2.32
CA ILE A 81 11.72 -13.31 -1.21
C ILE A 81 10.95 -12.05 -1.59
N LEU A 82 9.78 -11.89 -0.97
CA LEU A 82 8.92 -10.74 -1.14
C LEU A 82 8.99 -9.82 0.08
N GLN A 83 9.04 -8.52 -0.17
CA GLN A 83 8.80 -7.51 0.85
C GLN A 83 7.31 -7.17 0.90
N ALA A 84 6.80 -6.88 2.09
CA ALA A 84 5.49 -6.28 2.28
C ALA A 84 5.50 -5.35 3.49
N GLU A 85 4.78 -4.24 3.39
CA GLU A 85 4.45 -3.37 4.51
C GLU A 85 3.11 -3.78 5.12
N VAL A 86 3.12 -3.91 6.44
CA VAL A 86 1.96 -4.30 7.24
C VAL A 86 1.69 -3.27 8.31
N LYS A 87 0.43 -3.13 8.69
CA LYS A 87 -0.01 -2.25 9.78
C LYS A 87 -0.87 -3.03 10.76
N THR A 88 -0.60 -2.84 12.04
CA THR A 88 -1.44 -3.33 13.13
C THR A 88 -2.05 -2.15 13.87
N VAL A 89 -3.37 -2.15 14.01
CA VAL A 89 -4.10 -1.20 14.86
C VAL A 89 -4.46 -1.93 16.15
N PHE A 90 -3.94 -1.47 17.28
CA PHE A 90 -4.11 -2.15 18.57
C PHE A 90 -5.53 -1.95 19.10
N MET A 91 -6.19 -3.07 19.43
CA MET A 91 -7.55 -3.09 20.00
C MET A 91 -7.59 -3.69 21.40
N ASN A 92 -6.52 -4.37 21.83
CA ASN A 92 -6.47 -4.94 23.16
C ASN A 92 -6.24 -3.87 24.22
N GLU A 93 -7.23 -3.64 25.07
CA GLU A 93 -7.18 -2.59 26.11
C GLU A 93 -6.08 -2.81 27.14
N ASP A 94 -5.83 -4.05 27.56
CA ASP A 94 -4.77 -4.35 28.53
C ASP A 94 -3.38 -4.08 27.95
N LEU A 95 -3.17 -4.47 26.68
CA LEU A 95 -1.96 -4.18 25.94
C LEU A 95 -1.79 -2.67 25.77
N LYS A 96 -2.83 -1.94 25.31
CA LYS A 96 -2.78 -0.48 25.14
C LYS A 96 -2.42 0.20 26.46
N LYS A 97 -3.09 -0.18 27.56
CA LYS A 97 -2.78 0.32 28.90
C LYS A 97 -1.32 0.04 29.30
N HIS A 98 -0.81 -1.15 29.01
CA HIS A 98 0.60 -1.46 29.28
C HIS A 98 1.55 -0.60 28.43
N LEU A 99 1.27 -0.46 27.14
CA LEU A 99 2.06 0.37 26.23
C LEU A 99 2.06 1.83 26.68
N ASP A 100 0.89 2.37 27.04
CA ASP A 100 0.72 3.76 27.44
C ASP A 100 1.40 4.06 28.78
N THR A 101 1.22 3.20 29.77
CA THR A 101 1.63 3.48 31.15
C THR A 101 3.02 2.97 31.51
N LYS A 102 3.58 2.02 30.74
CA LYS A 102 4.88 1.40 31.04
C LYS A 102 5.90 1.61 29.93
N VAL A 103 5.54 1.37 28.68
CA VAL A 103 6.51 1.36 27.57
C VAL A 103 6.76 2.77 27.02
N PHE A 104 5.69 3.55 26.82
CA PHE A 104 5.73 4.85 26.15
C PHE A 104 5.30 6.02 27.03
N ALA A 105 5.17 5.81 28.34
CA ALA A 105 4.74 6.83 29.31
C ALA A 105 5.54 8.15 29.22
N GLN A 106 6.84 8.08 28.92
CA GLN A 106 7.72 9.25 28.81
C GLN A 106 7.69 9.92 27.43
N LYS A 107 7.02 9.31 26.44
CA LYS A 107 6.95 9.80 25.05
C LYS A 107 5.56 10.29 24.67
N LEU A 108 4.53 9.82 25.35
CA LEU A 108 3.15 10.25 25.15
C LEU A 108 2.92 11.62 25.76
N LYS A 109 2.13 12.43 25.07
CA LYS A 109 1.60 13.70 25.60
C LYS A 109 0.36 13.40 26.44
N ASP A 110 0.00 14.34 27.32
CA ASP A 110 -1.23 14.22 28.12
C ASP A 110 -2.46 14.02 27.21
N GLY A 111 -3.23 12.97 27.49
CA GLY A 111 -4.41 12.59 26.72
C GLY A 111 -4.13 11.88 25.38
N ASP A 112 -2.87 11.61 25.04
CA ASP A 112 -2.49 10.78 23.90
C ASP A 112 -2.33 9.31 24.32
N SER A 113 -2.40 8.40 23.35
CA SER A 113 -2.30 6.95 23.57
C SER A 113 -1.65 6.27 22.38
N VAL A 114 -1.10 5.07 22.58
CA VAL A 114 -0.58 4.23 21.49
C VAL A 114 -1.73 3.72 20.63
N GLU A 115 -1.56 3.77 19.31
CA GLU A 115 -2.63 3.43 18.36
C GLU A 115 -2.24 2.31 17.41
N SER A 116 -1.10 2.42 16.76
CA SER A 116 -0.74 1.48 15.70
C SER A 116 0.76 1.24 15.57
N CYS A 117 1.10 0.17 14.88
CA CYS A 117 2.45 -0.17 14.48
C CYS A 117 2.47 -0.47 12.97
N THR A 118 3.45 0.06 12.24
CA THR A 118 3.75 -0.36 10.88
C THR A 118 5.05 -1.16 10.86
N GLN A 119 5.11 -2.21 10.06
CA GLN A 119 6.31 -3.02 9.91
C GLN A 119 6.58 -3.31 8.44
N VAL A 120 7.86 -3.32 8.09
CA VAL A 120 8.35 -3.81 6.80
C VAL A 120 8.89 -5.22 7.03
N LEU A 121 8.25 -6.20 6.40
CA LEU A 121 8.58 -7.62 6.54
C LEU A 121 9.12 -8.17 5.22
N LEU A 122 10.10 -9.07 5.31
CA LEU A 122 10.46 -9.96 4.21
C LEU A 122 9.92 -11.36 4.48
N PHE A 123 9.34 -11.97 3.44
CA PHE A 123 8.85 -13.33 3.45
C PHE A 123 9.64 -14.16 2.45
N ASN A 124 10.26 -15.23 2.92
CA ASN A 124 10.82 -16.28 2.08
C ASN A 124 9.74 -17.35 1.86
N LEU A 125 9.12 -17.31 0.68
CA LEU A 125 8.00 -18.18 0.30
C LEU A 125 8.41 -19.66 0.26
N ARG A 126 9.65 -19.94 -0.17
CA ARG A 126 10.16 -21.31 -0.29
C ARG A 126 10.50 -21.91 1.08
N ALA A 127 11.20 -21.15 1.91
CA ALA A 127 11.62 -21.60 3.23
C ALA A 127 10.51 -21.48 4.28
N LYS A 128 9.39 -20.82 3.96
CA LYS A 128 8.30 -20.48 4.89
C LYS A 128 8.83 -19.74 6.12
N GLN A 129 9.65 -18.73 5.86
CA GLN A 129 10.28 -17.90 6.89
C GLN A 129 9.94 -16.44 6.67
N TYR A 130 9.97 -15.67 7.76
CA TYR A 130 9.84 -14.23 7.70
C TYR A 130 10.89 -13.54 8.56
N ARG A 131 11.18 -12.27 8.26
CA ARG A 131 11.98 -11.38 9.11
C ARG A 131 11.45 -9.96 9.02
N GLU A 132 11.69 -9.20 10.07
CA GLU A 132 11.40 -7.78 10.14
C GLU A 132 12.63 -6.98 9.70
N LEU A 133 12.42 -5.95 8.87
CA LEU A 133 13.46 -5.01 8.48
C LEU A 133 13.36 -3.71 9.27
N HIS A 134 12.14 -3.22 9.41
CA HIS A 134 11.85 -1.92 10.00
C HIS A 134 10.50 -1.95 10.70
N SER A 135 10.36 -1.19 11.79
CA SER A 135 9.05 -0.91 12.38
C SER A 135 8.96 0.46 13.02
N VAL A 136 7.74 1.00 13.02
CA VAL A 136 7.40 2.28 13.63
C VAL A 136 6.12 2.13 14.45
N VAL A 137 6.16 2.61 15.69
CA VAL A 137 4.99 2.67 16.58
C VAL A 137 4.50 4.11 16.64
N TYR A 138 3.19 4.29 16.46
CA TYR A 138 2.54 5.59 16.41
C TYR A 138 1.55 5.78 17.57
N SER A 139 1.48 7.01 18.06
CA SER A 139 0.39 7.46 18.91
C SER A 139 -0.86 7.77 18.09
N LYS A 140 -2.00 7.93 18.79
CA LYS A 140 -3.27 8.34 18.21
C LYS A 140 -3.20 9.74 17.62
N GLY A 141 -2.40 10.63 18.23
CA GLY A 141 -2.07 11.94 17.68
C GLY A 141 -1.13 11.93 16.47
N GLY A 142 -0.71 10.75 15.99
CA GLY A 142 0.19 10.59 14.84
C GLY A 142 1.68 10.79 15.16
N ALA A 143 2.05 10.90 16.43
CA ALA A 143 3.46 11.03 16.82
C ALA A 143 4.18 9.68 16.72
N VAL A 144 5.44 9.69 16.25
CA VAL A 144 6.31 8.51 16.28
C VAL A 144 6.80 8.28 17.71
N LEU A 145 6.40 7.17 18.31
CA LEU A 145 6.80 6.75 19.65
C LEU A 145 8.07 5.91 19.62
N GLN A 146 8.25 5.11 18.57
CA GLN A 146 9.44 4.29 18.38
C GLN A 146 9.65 4.03 16.90
N SER A 147 10.92 3.99 16.49
CA SER A 147 11.36 3.52 15.19
C SER A 147 12.51 2.55 15.40
N SER A 148 12.56 1.47 14.62
CA SER A 148 13.58 0.42 14.73
C SER A 148 13.97 -0.09 13.35
N ASP A 149 15.25 0.06 12.99
CA ASP A 149 15.85 -0.44 11.74
C ASP A 149 16.65 -1.73 11.92
N LYS A 150 16.45 -2.42 13.05
CA LYS A 150 17.20 -3.63 13.36
C LYS A 150 16.61 -4.81 12.58
N LYS A 151 17.27 -5.15 11.46
CA LYS A 151 16.92 -6.33 10.66
C LYS A 151 16.96 -7.59 11.53
N SER A 152 15.81 -8.19 11.80
CA SER A 152 15.71 -9.39 12.62
C SER A 152 16.35 -10.59 11.92
N GLU A 153 16.64 -11.64 12.68
CA GLU A 153 16.93 -12.96 12.10
C GLU A 153 15.70 -13.51 11.37
N TRP A 154 15.94 -14.44 10.45
CA TRP A 154 14.87 -15.22 9.81
C TRP A 154 14.25 -16.17 10.82
N LYS A 155 12.92 -16.13 10.92
CA LYS A 155 12.13 -16.98 11.80
C LYS A 155 11.16 -17.82 10.98
N PRO A 156 10.84 -19.06 11.40
CA PRO A 156 9.77 -19.82 10.77
C PRO A 156 8.44 -19.06 10.91
N VAL A 157 7.60 -19.14 9.87
CA VAL A 157 6.24 -18.58 9.92
C VAL A 157 5.42 -19.42 10.91
N PRO A 158 4.86 -18.82 11.98
CA PRO A 158 4.05 -19.56 12.95
C PRO A 158 2.71 -19.98 12.35
N GLU A 159 2.25 -21.19 12.66
CA GLU A 159 0.92 -21.67 12.29
C GLU A 159 -0.17 -20.84 12.98
N HIS A 160 -1.32 -20.70 12.32
CA HIS A 160 -2.48 -19.96 12.76
C HIS A 160 -2.19 -18.49 13.13
N SER A 161 -1.22 -17.89 12.44
CA SER A 161 -0.78 -16.52 12.69
C SER A 161 -1.05 -15.59 11.52
N PHE A 162 -1.01 -14.29 11.79
CA PHE A 162 -1.03 -13.27 10.74
C PHE A 162 0.05 -13.50 9.68
N ALA A 163 1.25 -13.93 10.09
CA ALA A 163 2.34 -14.19 9.16
C ALA A 163 2.05 -15.38 8.23
N GLU A 164 1.25 -16.36 8.67
CA GLU A 164 0.80 -17.47 7.80
C GLU A 164 -0.19 -16.99 6.75
N ILE A 165 -1.18 -16.19 7.13
CA ILE A 165 -2.15 -15.61 6.18
C ILE A 165 -1.42 -14.73 5.16
N MET A 166 -0.44 -13.93 5.62
CA MET A 166 0.41 -13.15 4.72
C MET A 166 1.19 -14.04 3.75
N LEU A 167 1.81 -15.12 4.24
CA LEU A 167 2.54 -16.06 3.39
C LEU A 167 1.62 -16.67 2.31
N GLU A 168 0.40 -17.04 2.66
CA GLU A 168 -0.61 -17.56 1.73
C GLU A 168 -0.98 -16.52 0.67
N ILE A 169 -1.36 -15.30 1.10
CA ILE A 169 -1.69 -14.19 0.20
C ILE A 169 -0.54 -13.96 -0.79
N LEU A 170 0.68 -13.83 -0.28
CA LEU A 170 1.87 -13.53 -1.08
C LEU A 170 2.22 -14.65 -2.06
N THR A 171 1.95 -15.92 -1.71
CA THR A 171 2.17 -17.06 -2.61
C THR A 171 1.20 -17.07 -3.79
N HIS A 172 0.02 -16.48 -3.62
CA HIS A 172 -1.00 -16.40 -4.67
C HIS A 172 -0.88 -15.18 -5.58
N ILE A 173 0.05 -14.25 -5.30
CA ILE A 173 0.29 -13.11 -6.20
C ILE A 173 1.07 -13.60 -7.44
N PRO A 174 0.53 -13.45 -8.65
CA PRO A 174 1.24 -13.79 -9.88
C PRO A 174 2.53 -12.96 -10.01
N ALA A 175 3.63 -13.60 -10.41
CA ALA A 175 4.92 -12.92 -10.59
C ALA A 175 4.87 -11.76 -11.61
N SER A 176 3.90 -11.76 -12.54
CA SER A 176 3.67 -10.67 -13.49
C SER A 176 3.09 -9.41 -12.86
N GLN A 177 2.54 -9.50 -11.64
CA GLN A 177 1.98 -8.37 -10.89
C GLN A 177 2.98 -7.79 -9.87
N LEU A 178 4.09 -8.50 -9.63
CA LEU A 178 5.11 -8.07 -8.68
C LEU A 178 6.10 -7.12 -9.36
N ARG A 179 6.32 -5.97 -8.72
CA ARG A 179 7.39 -5.03 -9.08
C ARG A 179 8.70 -5.48 -8.47
N LEU A 180 9.82 -5.02 -9.01
CA LEU A 180 11.11 -5.15 -8.33
C LEU A 180 11.36 -3.98 -7.41
N GLU A 181 12.12 -4.24 -6.35
CA GLU A 181 12.66 -3.19 -5.50
C GLU A 181 13.39 -2.12 -6.37
N GLY A 182 12.92 -0.88 -6.25
CA GLY A 182 13.46 0.29 -6.96
C GLY A 182 12.95 0.52 -8.39
N GLU A 183 11.91 -0.19 -8.84
CA GLU A 183 11.18 0.16 -10.07
C GLU A 183 9.97 1.05 -9.73
N GLU A 184 9.98 2.30 -10.23
CA GLU A 184 8.81 3.22 -10.21
C GLU A 184 7.84 2.94 -11.38
#